data_AF-A0A9Q5SLX9-F1
#
_entry.id   AF-A0A9Q5SLX9-F1
#
_cell.length_a   1.000
_cell.length_b   1.000
_cell.length_c   1.000
_cell.angle_alpha   90.00
_cell.angle_beta   90.00
_cell.angle_gamma   90.00
#
_symmetry.space_group_name_H-M   'P 1'
#
loop_
_entity.id
_entity.type
_entity.pdbx_description
1 polymer ?
#
loop_
_entity_poly.entity_id
_entity_poly.type
_entity_poly.pdbx_seq_one_letter_code
_entity_poly.pdbx_strand_id
1 'polypeptide(L)'
;MSLLYSGLTFLNFDDTYLLQNKLHSYSHEDIDFSHLEHANLYCETPSLMHIKRELYRRKQKGITFIGSGNYHYVSYLLLKEIDEPFSLILFDHHTDMNLKAESDHTLISCGSWVSFALQNNPKLKKVIMIGPSSLTIHSNDYSCVEVFPIDSPNEVSTHTILSHIHTNTIYVSVDKDVLDSKVTITNWDQGKMELSTLLKCIHSLIKNKNVYGIDICGELPVYPSQLFLAKYTNAIKKNEKANLQILNSIYNT
;
A
#
# COMPACT_ATOMS: atom_id res chain seq x y z
N MET A 1 -5.34 3.39 -19.67
CA MET A 1 -4.58 4.66 -19.57
C MET A 1 -4.19 4.85 -18.11
N SER A 2 -2.96 5.33 -17.82
CA SER A 2 -2.53 5.65 -16.45
C SER A 2 -3.51 6.61 -15.79
N LEU A 3 -3.90 6.33 -14.55
CA LEU A 3 -4.67 7.27 -13.71
C LEU A 3 -3.78 7.99 -12.71
N LEU A 4 -2.46 7.78 -12.72
CA LEU A 4 -1.53 8.23 -11.67
C LEU A 4 -1.72 9.71 -11.29
N TYR A 5 -1.94 10.58 -12.27
CA TYR A 5 -2.11 12.03 -12.07
C TYR A 5 -3.58 12.46 -11.97
N SER A 6 -4.50 11.51 -11.80
CA SER A 6 -5.94 11.74 -11.66
C SER A 6 -6.33 12.02 -10.20
N GLY A 7 -5.60 12.92 -9.54
CA GLY A 7 -5.91 13.40 -8.18
C GLY A 7 -5.47 12.49 -7.03
N LEU A 8 -5.74 12.99 -5.83
CA LEU A 8 -5.37 12.43 -4.53
C LEU A 8 -6.64 12.09 -3.73
N THR A 9 -6.69 10.91 -3.14
CA THR A 9 -7.77 10.49 -2.24
C THR A 9 -7.21 10.09 -0.88
N PHE A 10 -7.84 10.54 0.20
CA PHE A 10 -7.61 10.04 1.56
C PHE A 10 -8.80 9.20 2.00
N LEU A 11 -8.53 7.99 2.47
CA LEU A 11 -9.52 7.15 3.12
C LEU A 11 -9.38 7.34 4.62
N ASN A 12 -10.35 7.98 5.25
CA ASN A 12 -10.30 8.25 6.67
C ASN A 12 -10.87 7.08 7.47
N PHE A 13 -10.02 6.12 7.86
CA PHE A 13 -10.41 5.04 8.78
C PHE A 13 -10.02 5.31 10.24
N ASP A 14 -8.98 6.10 10.47
CA ASP A 14 -8.32 6.23 11.79
C ASP A 14 -7.84 7.65 12.12
N ASP A 15 -8.34 8.67 11.42
CA ASP A 15 -8.04 10.11 11.59
C ASP A 15 -6.56 10.49 11.42
N THR A 16 -5.69 9.56 11.01
CA THR A 16 -4.23 9.76 10.98
C THR A 16 -3.81 10.87 10.02
N TYR A 17 -4.48 11.01 8.87
CA TYR A 17 -4.15 12.05 7.88
C TYR A 17 -4.70 13.43 8.22
N LEU A 18 -5.77 13.51 9.02
CA LEU A 18 -6.30 14.79 9.52
C LEU A 18 -5.28 15.50 10.42
N LEU A 19 -4.33 14.75 10.99
CA LEU A 19 -3.23 15.26 11.81
C LEU A 19 -2.00 15.69 10.98
N GLN A 20 -2.01 15.46 9.67
CA GLN A 20 -0.91 15.76 8.74
C GLN A 20 -1.25 16.98 7.86
N ASN A 21 -1.34 18.16 8.49
CA ASN A 21 -1.81 19.41 7.87
C ASN A 21 -1.12 19.78 6.55
N LYS A 22 0.18 19.52 6.40
CA LYS A 22 0.90 19.84 5.16
C LYS A 22 0.53 18.87 4.04
N LEU A 23 0.42 17.59 4.37
CA LEU A 23 -0.01 16.58 3.42
C LEU A 23 -1.46 16.82 2.99
N HIS A 24 -2.35 17.08 3.95
CA HIS A 24 -3.76 17.36 3.72
C HIS A 24 -4.01 18.69 3.00
N SER A 25 -3.02 19.59 2.93
CA SER A 25 -3.14 20.85 2.18
C SER A 25 -3.15 20.71 0.64
N TYR A 26 -2.77 19.54 0.12
CA TYR A 26 -2.84 19.25 -1.32
C TYR A 26 -4.32 19.12 -1.74
N SER A 27 -4.66 19.45 -2.99
CA SER A 27 -6.03 19.22 -3.48
C SER A 27 -6.35 17.73 -3.48
N HIS A 28 -7.38 17.31 -2.74
CA HIS A 28 -7.73 15.90 -2.55
C HIS A 28 -9.25 15.68 -2.43
N GLU A 29 -9.64 14.41 -2.40
CA GLU A 29 -10.98 13.93 -2.05
C GLU A 29 -10.88 13.11 -0.77
N ASP A 30 -11.68 13.45 0.25
CA ASP A 30 -11.79 12.64 1.47
C ASP A 30 -12.97 11.68 1.35
N ILE A 31 -12.73 10.41 1.73
CA ILE A 31 -13.79 9.42 1.92
C ILE A 31 -13.76 9.00 3.38
N ASP A 32 -14.82 9.32 4.11
CA ASP A 32 -14.91 9.02 5.54
C ASP A 32 -15.40 7.60 5.79
N PHE A 33 -14.56 6.80 6.44
CA PHE A 33 -14.85 5.45 6.93
C PHE A 33 -14.65 5.32 8.44
N SER A 34 -14.49 6.42 9.18
CA SER A 34 -14.25 6.43 10.63
C SER A 34 -15.38 5.77 11.44
N HIS A 35 -16.58 5.71 10.84
CA HIS A 35 -17.77 5.09 11.40
C HIS A 35 -17.92 3.61 11.03
N LEU A 36 -17.04 3.05 10.20
CA LEU A 36 -17.19 1.70 9.67
C LEU A 36 -16.72 0.65 10.68
N GLU A 37 -17.65 -0.18 11.13
CA GLU A 37 -17.36 -1.32 12.00
C GLU A 37 -16.85 -2.53 11.19
N HIS A 38 -16.18 -3.46 11.88
CA HIS A 38 -15.67 -4.70 11.28
C HIS A 38 -14.79 -4.49 10.04
N ALA A 39 -13.92 -3.48 10.10
CA ALA A 39 -12.97 -3.12 9.05
C ALA A 39 -11.51 -3.11 9.55
N ASN A 40 -11.26 -3.10 10.85
CA ASN A 40 -9.90 -2.99 11.39
C ASN A 40 -9.23 -4.38 11.47
N LEU A 41 -8.07 -4.55 10.82
CA LEU A 41 -7.32 -5.81 10.62
C LEU A 41 -8.03 -6.82 9.71
N TYR A 42 -9.30 -7.07 9.99
CA TYR A 42 -10.19 -7.95 9.24
C TYR A 42 -11.39 -7.14 8.77
N CYS A 43 -11.79 -7.38 7.52
CA CYS A 43 -12.92 -6.74 6.90
C CYS A 43 -13.95 -7.78 6.48
N GLU A 44 -15.15 -7.67 7.03
CA GLU A 44 -16.29 -8.49 6.62
C GLU A 44 -16.85 -8.05 5.27
N THR A 45 -17.54 -8.97 4.60
CA THR A 45 -18.09 -8.72 3.26
C THR A 45 -18.99 -7.47 3.20
N PRO A 46 -19.92 -7.21 4.14
CA PRO A 46 -20.70 -5.97 4.14
C PRO A 46 -19.85 -4.69 4.16
N SER A 47 -18.88 -4.60 5.06
CA SER A 47 -17.97 -3.46 5.18
C SER A 47 -17.09 -3.31 3.93
N LEU A 48 -16.59 -4.42 3.38
CA LEU A 48 -15.80 -4.43 2.15
C LEU A 48 -16.62 -3.93 0.94
N MET A 49 -17.89 -4.33 0.83
CA MET A 49 -18.79 -3.87 -0.22
C MET A 49 -19.16 -2.39 -0.06
N HIS A 50 -19.28 -1.91 1.18
CA HIS A 50 -19.46 -0.48 1.46
C HIS A 50 -18.24 0.32 0.96
N ILE A 51 -17.03 -0.09 1.36
CA ILE A 51 -15.78 0.55 0.91
C ILE A 51 -15.71 0.57 -0.61
N LYS A 52 -15.97 -0.57 -1.26
CA LYS A 52 -15.98 -0.70 -2.73
C LYS A 52 -16.94 0.29 -3.40
N ARG A 53 -18.13 0.50 -2.82
CA ARG A 53 -19.12 1.43 -3.39
C ARG A 53 -18.64 2.87 -3.31
N GLU A 54 -18.10 3.30 -2.17
CA GLU A 54 -17.60 4.68 -2.04
C GLU A 54 -16.36 4.91 -2.89
N LEU A 55 -15.45 3.91 -2.97
CA LEU A 55 -14.34 3.92 -3.93
C LEU A 55 -14.84 4.08 -5.37
N TYR A 56 -15.89 3.37 -5.79
CA TYR A 56 -16.43 3.51 -7.15
C TYR A 56 -16.92 4.93 -7.47
N ARG A 57 -17.45 5.65 -6.46
CA ARG A 57 -18.02 7.00 -6.61
C ARG A 57 -16.96 8.10 -6.61
N ARG A 58 -15.75 7.80 -6.14
CA ARG A 58 -14.65 8.78 -6.08
C ARG A 58 -14.25 9.29 -7.46
N LYS A 59 -13.90 10.55 -7.52
CA LYS A 59 -13.42 11.23 -8.73
C LYS A 59 -11.90 11.15 -8.84
N GLN A 60 -11.19 11.14 -7.71
CA GLN A 60 -9.74 11.15 -7.66
C GLN A 60 -9.19 9.72 -7.51
N LYS A 61 -8.60 9.17 -8.58
CA LYS A 61 -8.22 7.74 -8.67
C LYS A 61 -6.72 7.50 -8.83
N GLY A 62 -5.90 8.55 -8.80
CA GLY A 62 -4.46 8.43 -9.04
C GLY A 62 -3.68 7.90 -7.85
N ILE A 63 -3.70 8.65 -6.75
CA ILE A 63 -2.98 8.32 -5.52
C ILE A 63 -3.98 8.17 -4.38
N THR A 64 -3.90 7.07 -3.62
CA THR A 64 -4.83 6.78 -2.51
C THR A 64 -4.06 6.55 -1.21
N PHE A 65 -4.33 7.34 -0.19
CA PHE A 65 -3.83 7.13 1.17
C PHE A 65 -4.86 6.34 1.98
N ILE A 66 -4.47 5.19 2.53
CA ILE A 66 -5.39 4.20 3.12
C ILE A 66 -5.46 4.29 4.66
N GLY A 67 -4.44 4.81 5.33
CA GLY A 67 -4.35 4.94 6.79
C GLY A 67 -3.26 4.05 7.37
N SER A 68 -3.51 3.45 8.53
CA SER A 68 -2.63 2.41 9.08
C SER A 68 -2.59 1.13 8.25
N GLY A 69 -1.57 0.29 8.48
CA GLY A 69 -1.41 -0.98 7.76
C GLY A 69 -2.56 -1.98 8.00
N ASN A 70 -3.38 -1.75 9.03
CA ASN A 70 -4.55 -2.58 9.31
C ASN A 70 -5.60 -2.57 8.20
N TYR A 71 -5.60 -1.54 7.37
CA TYR A 71 -6.55 -1.36 6.27
C TYR A 71 -5.95 -1.69 4.90
N HIS A 72 -4.73 -2.24 4.84
CA HIS A 72 -4.02 -2.51 3.58
C HIS A 72 -4.78 -3.44 2.63
N TYR A 73 -5.69 -4.26 3.17
CA TYR A 73 -6.61 -5.05 2.36
C TYR A 73 -7.47 -4.22 1.39
N VAL A 74 -7.62 -2.91 1.58
CA VAL A 74 -8.31 -2.01 0.64
C VAL A 74 -7.60 -1.97 -0.72
N SER A 75 -6.30 -2.22 -0.77
CA SER A 75 -5.55 -2.34 -2.03
C SER A 75 -6.15 -3.40 -2.94
N TYR A 76 -6.69 -4.51 -2.42
CA TYR A 76 -7.44 -5.49 -3.22
C TYR A 76 -8.59 -4.84 -4.02
N LEU A 77 -9.36 -3.94 -3.41
CA LEU A 77 -10.47 -3.26 -4.09
C LEU A 77 -9.97 -2.31 -5.18
N LEU A 78 -8.87 -1.61 -4.94
CA LEU A 78 -8.24 -0.72 -5.92
C LEU A 78 -7.72 -1.53 -7.13
N LEU A 79 -7.11 -2.70 -6.90
CA LEU A 79 -6.69 -3.62 -7.97
C LEU A 79 -7.86 -4.14 -8.81
N LYS A 80 -9.07 -4.25 -8.23
CA LYS A 80 -10.28 -4.71 -8.96
C LYS A 80 -10.82 -3.69 -9.95
N GLU A 81 -10.35 -2.45 -9.90
CA GLU A 81 -10.72 -1.39 -10.86
C GLU A 81 -9.97 -1.52 -12.19
N ILE A 82 -8.86 -2.25 -12.19
CA ILE A 82 -8.03 -2.45 -13.38
C ILE A 82 -8.70 -3.47 -14.30
N ASP A 83 -8.98 -3.06 -15.53
CA ASP A 83 -9.76 -3.86 -16.47
C ASP A 83 -8.93 -4.66 -17.48
N GLU A 84 -7.61 -4.50 -17.47
CA GLU A 84 -6.61 -5.17 -18.32
C GLU A 84 -5.60 -5.99 -17.51
N PRO A 85 -4.85 -6.93 -18.11
CA PRO A 85 -3.78 -7.67 -17.42
C PRO A 85 -2.70 -6.74 -16.83
N PHE A 86 -2.37 -6.92 -15.56
CA PHE A 86 -1.42 -6.05 -14.85
C PHE A 86 -0.54 -6.83 -13.85
N SER A 87 0.52 -6.16 -13.36
CA SER A 87 1.36 -6.65 -12.26
C SER A 87 1.23 -5.73 -11.05
N LEU A 88 1.21 -6.30 -9.85
CA LEU A 88 1.33 -5.57 -8.60
C LEU A 88 2.81 -5.44 -8.21
N ILE A 89 3.24 -4.22 -7.90
CA ILE A 89 4.52 -3.95 -7.24
C ILE A 89 4.22 -3.56 -5.80
N LEU A 90 4.55 -4.44 -4.86
CA LEU A 90 4.25 -4.29 -3.45
C LEU A 90 5.55 -3.96 -2.69
N PHE A 91 5.59 -2.79 -2.07
CA PHE A 91 6.61 -2.42 -1.10
C PHE A 91 6.04 -2.65 0.29
N ASP A 92 6.61 -3.62 1.01
CA ASP A 92 6.04 -4.09 2.28
C ASP A 92 7.09 -4.86 3.07
N HIS A 93 7.10 -4.74 4.40
CA HIS A 93 7.91 -5.64 5.23
C HIS A 93 7.35 -7.07 5.26
N HIS A 94 6.03 -7.18 5.16
CA HIS A 94 5.24 -8.40 5.22
C HIS A 94 4.89 -8.90 3.81
N THR A 95 4.52 -10.18 3.71
CA THR A 95 4.08 -10.76 2.43
C THR A 95 2.59 -10.59 2.21
N ASP A 96 1.80 -10.38 3.26
CA ASP A 96 0.35 -10.31 3.23
C ASP A 96 -0.33 -11.50 2.52
N MET A 97 0.33 -12.65 2.61
CA MET A 97 -0.08 -13.91 1.98
C MET A 97 -0.51 -14.99 2.98
N ASN A 98 -0.95 -14.63 4.19
CA ASN A 98 -1.37 -15.60 5.19
C ASN A 98 -2.62 -16.39 4.74
N LEU A 99 -2.38 -17.62 4.27
CA LEU A 99 -3.40 -18.54 3.75
C LEU A 99 -4.30 -19.14 4.86
N LYS A 100 -3.95 -18.99 6.15
CA LYS A 100 -4.79 -19.55 7.24
C LYS A 100 -6.15 -18.87 7.38
N ALA A 101 -6.34 -17.70 6.77
CA ALA A 101 -7.63 -17.01 6.72
C ALA A 101 -8.61 -17.64 5.70
N GLU A 102 -8.19 -18.64 4.91
CA GLU A 102 -8.95 -19.21 3.79
C GLU A 102 -10.11 -20.14 4.17
N SER A 103 -10.25 -20.54 5.44
CA SER A 103 -11.30 -21.51 5.79
C SER A 103 -12.73 -20.93 5.73
N ASP A 104 -12.87 -19.61 5.66
CA ASP A 104 -14.16 -18.94 5.52
C ASP A 104 -13.99 -17.73 4.59
N HIS A 105 -14.35 -17.86 3.30
CA HIS A 105 -14.26 -16.82 2.25
C HIS A 105 -15.06 -15.52 2.54
N THR A 106 -15.47 -15.31 3.79
CA THR A 106 -16.30 -14.22 4.29
C THR A 106 -15.47 -13.04 4.81
N LEU A 107 -14.17 -13.23 5.06
CA LEU A 107 -13.26 -12.25 5.67
C LEU A 107 -11.97 -12.08 4.84
N ILE A 108 -11.61 -10.82 4.58
CA ILE A 108 -10.28 -10.44 4.09
C ILE A 108 -9.53 -9.74 5.22
N SER A 109 -8.20 -9.89 5.30
CA SER A 109 -7.40 -9.19 6.32
C SER A 109 -6.20 -8.49 5.72
N CYS A 110 -5.60 -7.55 6.47
CA CYS A 110 -4.32 -6.95 6.09
C CYS A 110 -3.25 -8.02 5.88
N GLY A 111 -3.27 -9.13 6.61
CA GLY A 111 -2.30 -10.21 6.42
C GLY A 111 -2.60 -11.21 5.30
N SER A 112 -3.75 -11.12 4.61
CA SER A 112 -4.17 -12.13 3.60
C SER A 112 -4.58 -11.56 2.24
N TRP A 113 -4.59 -10.24 2.09
CA TRP A 113 -5.18 -9.60 0.92
C TRP A 113 -4.47 -9.92 -0.39
N VAL A 114 -3.16 -10.20 -0.37
CA VAL A 114 -2.41 -10.56 -1.58
C VAL A 114 -2.86 -11.93 -2.08
N SER A 115 -2.96 -12.92 -1.20
CA SER A 115 -3.50 -14.24 -1.53
C SER A 115 -4.94 -14.13 -2.01
N PHE A 116 -5.76 -13.33 -1.33
CA PHE A 116 -7.13 -13.05 -1.74
C PHE A 116 -7.20 -12.42 -3.14
N ALA A 117 -6.31 -11.48 -3.46
CA ALA A 117 -6.23 -10.84 -4.78
C ALA A 117 -5.81 -11.82 -5.88
N LEU A 118 -4.80 -12.67 -5.62
CA LEU A 118 -4.35 -13.69 -6.56
C LEU A 118 -5.45 -14.69 -6.91
N GLN A 119 -6.27 -15.08 -5.93
CA GLN A 119 -7.40 -15.99 -6.14
C GLN A 119 -8.58 -15.33 -6.86
N ASN A 120 -8.88 -14.06 -6.55
CA ASN A 120 -10.13 -13.41 -6.94
C ASN A 120 -9.98 -12.34 -8.04
N ASN A 121 -8.77 -12.13 -8.57
CA ASN A 121 -8.51 -11.19 -9.65
C ASN A 121 -7.73 -11.84 -10.82
N PRO A 122 -8.41 -12.41 -11.83
CA PRO A 122 -7.73 -13.09 -12.95
C PRO A 122 -6.89 -12.14 -13.83
N LYS A 123 -7.00 -10.82 -13.63
CA LYS A 123 -6.21 -9.80 -14.34
C LYS A 123 -4.87 -9.54 -13.67
N LEU A 124 -4.72 -9.88 -12.38
CA LEU A 124 -3.44 -9.84 -11.69
C LEU A 124 -2.55 -11.00 -12.19
N LYS A 125 -1.53 -10.67 -12.98
CA LYS A 125 -0.67 -11.67 -13.64
C LYS A 125 0.62 -11.95 -12.88
N LYS A 126 1.08 -10.99 -12.09
CA LYS A 126 2.31 -11.11 -11.32
C LYS A 126 2.27 -10.21 -10.09
N VAL A 127 2.84 -10.68 -8.99
CA VAL A 127 3.12 -9.88 -7.79
C VAL A 127 4.62 -9.85 -7.60
N ILE A 128 5.18 -8.64 -7.54
CA ILE A 128 6.57 -8.42 -7.17
C ILE A 128 6.58 -7.75 -5.81
N MET A 129 7.13 -8.43 -4.81
CA MET A 129 7.28 -7.93 -3.45
C MET A 129 8.70 -7.42 -3.24
N ILE A 130 8.86 -6.25 -2.63
CA ILE A 130 10.15 -5.63 -2.35
C ILE A 130 10.17 -5.27 -0.88
N GLY A 131 10.99 -5.96 -0.08
CA GLY A 131 11.00 -5.76 1.36
C GLY A 131 11.21 -7.00 2.20
N PRO A 132 10.35 -8.03 2.09
CA PRO A 132 10.34 -9.14 3.03
C PRO A 132 11.68 -9.85 3.08
N SER A 133 12.21 -10.08 4.28
CA SER A 133 13.56 -10.61 4.52
C SER A 133 13.69 -12.10 4.21
N SER A 134 12.57 -12.83 4.18
CA SER A 134 12.55 -14.27 3.98
C SER A 134 11.67 -14.67 2.81
N LEU A 135 12.18 -15.63 2.03
CA LEU A 135 11.44 -16.41 1.04
C LEU A 135 10.40 -17.34 1.70
N THR A 136 9.79 -16.95 2.84
CA THR A 136 8.78 -17.76 3.55
C THR A 136 7.44 -17.85 2.82
N ILE A 137 7.39 -17.38 1.56
CA ILE A 137 6.44 -17.95 0.62
C ILE A 137 6.91 -19.38 0.39
N HIS A 138 6.19 -20.35 0.95
CA HIS A 138 6.33 -21.74 0.52
C HIS A 138 6.22 -21.74 -1.01
N SER A 139 7.36 -21.91 -1.67
CA SER A 139 7.62 -21.61 -3.08
C SER A 139 6.77 -22.40 -4.08
N ASN A 140 5.83 -23.21 -3.60
CA ASN A 140 5.03 -24.13 -4.38
C ASN A 140 3.61 -23.64 -4.68
N ASP A 141 3.08 -22.61 -4.01
CA ASP A 141 1.65 -22.30 -4.14
C ASP A 141 1.33 -21.24 -5.21
N TYR A 142 2.26 -20.32 -5.54
CA TYR A 142 2.03 -19.28 -6.58
C TYR A 142 3.28 -18.96 -7.40
N SER A 143 3.39 -19.54 -8.59
CA SER A 143 4.48 -19.26 -9.57
C SER A 143 4.50 -17.81 -10.10
N CYS A 144 3.46 -17.04 -9.82
CA CYS A 144 3.32 -15.64 -10.22
C CYS A 144 3.79 -14.63 -9.15
N VAL A 145 4.35 -15.09 -8.02
CA VAL A 145 4.87 -14.21 -6.96
C VAL A 145 6.39 -14.27 -6.94
N GLU A 146 7.04 -13.11 -6.87
CA GLU A 146 8.48 -12.98 -6.78
C GLU A 146 8.85 -11.98 -5.67
N VAL A 147 9.83 -12.34 -4.84
CA VAL A 147 10.24 -11.54 -3.67
C VAL A 147 11.67 -11.06 -3.86
N PHE A 148 11.87 -9.74 -3.74
CA PHE A 148 13.16 -9.09 -3.70
C PHE A 148 13.44 -8.63 -2.26
N PRO A 149 14.25 -9.39 -1.49
CA PRO A 149 14.55 -9.06 -0.10
C PRO A 149 15.49 -7.85 -0.01
N ILE A 150 15.28 -7.01 1.01
CA ILE A 150 16.12 -5.82 1.26
C ILE A 150 17.41 -6.16 2.00
N ASP A 151 17.43 -7.23 2.80
CA ASP A 151 18.62 -7.66 3.54
C ASP A 151 19.65 -8.42 2.66
N SER A 152 19.46 -8.45 1.32
CA SER A 152 20.43 -9.05 0.41
C SER A 152 21.71 -8.22 0.37
N PRO A 153 22.91 -8.83 0.44
CA PRO A 153 24.19 -8.11 0.39
C PRO A 153 24.40 -7.29 -0.89
N ASN A 154 23.61 -7.56 -1.94
CA ASN A 154 23.50 -6.72 -3.12
C ASN A 154 22.09 -6.11 -3.15
N GLU A 155 22.00 -4.78 -2.98
CA GLU A 155 20.77 -4.03 -3.22
C GLU A 155 20.28 -4.37 -4.63
N VAL A 156 19.05 -4.91 -4.73
CA VAL A 156 18.48 -5.30 -6.02
C VAL A 156 18.28 -4.03 -6.84
N SER A 157 18.96 -3.96 -7.97
CA SER A 157 18.82 -2.80 -8.85
C SER A 157 17.38 -2.65 -9.35
N THR A 158 16.92 -1.42 -9.50
CA THR A 158 15.60 -1.13 -10.09
C THR A 158 15.47 -1.69 -11.50
N HIS A 159 16.57 -1.80 -12.25
CA HIS A 159 16.62 -2.46 -13.55
C HIS A 159 16.26 -3.94 -13.46
N THR A 160 16.77 -4.65 -12.45
CA THR A 160 16.42 -6.06 -12.21
C THR A 160 14.93 -6.20 -11.91
N ILE A 161 14.38 -5.34 -11.04
CA ILE A 161 12.93 -5.36 -10.75
C ILE A 161 12.12 -5.14 -12.04
N LEU A 162 12.49 -4.13 -12.84
CA LEU A 162 11.83 -3.82 -14.11
C LEU A 162 11.87 -4.97 -15.12
N SER A 163 12.98 -5.70 -15.22
CA SER A 163 13.10 -6.83 -16.16
C SER A 163 12.18 -8.00 -15.82
N HIS A 164 11.73 -8.11 -14.57
CA HIS A 164 10.80 -9.15 -14.12
C HIS A 164 9.32 -8.76 -14.30
N ILE A 165 9.03 -7.52 -14.68
CA ILE A 165 7.68 -7.01 -14.96
C ILE A 165 7.36 -7.21 -16.44
N HIS A 166 6.57 -8.24 -16.75
CA HIS A 166 6.18 -8.56 -18.13
C HIS A 166 4.93 -7.83 -18.62
N THR A 167 4.09 -7.31 -17.71
CA THR A 167 2.94 -6.49 -18.09
C THR A 167 3.36 -5.06 -18.39
N ASN A 168 2.61 -4.38 -19.26
CA ASN A 168 2.78 -2.95 -19.49
C ASN A 168 2.18 -2.14 -18.33
N THR A 169 0.97 -2.53 -17.90
CA THR A 169 0.26 -1.90 -16.79
C THR A 169 0.72 -2.48 -15.46
N ILE A 170 0.99 -1.60 -14.51
CA ILE A 170 1.32 -1.95 -13.14
C ILE A 170 0.47 -1.16 -12.15
N TYR A 171 0.34 -1.69 -10.96
CA TYR A 171 -0.18 -0.97 -9.81
C TYR A 171 0.87 -1.01 -8.70
N VAL A 172 1.08 0.09 -7.99
CA VAL A 172 2.07 0.17 -6.90
C VAL A 172 1.34 0.32 -5.57
N SER A 173 1.65 -0.55 -4.62
CA SER A 173 1.14 -0.43 -3.25
C SER A 173 2.33 -0.31 -2.30
N VAL A 174 2.25 0.62 -1.35
CA VAL A 174 3.32 0.93 -0.40
C VAL A 174 2.78 0.84 1.02
N ASP A 175 3.12 -0.23 1.74
CA ASP A 175 3.13 -0.16 3.20
C ASP A 175 4.45 0.49 3.64
N LYS A 176 4.32 1.54 4.45
CA LYS A 176 5.48 2.27 4.97
C LYS A 176 6.26 1.47 6.02
N ASP A 177 5.75 0.34 6.48
CA ASP A 177 6.49 -0.53 7.40
C ASP A 177 7.74 -1.14 6.76
N VAL A 178 7.85 -1.18 5.44
CA VAL A 178 9.07 -1.59 4.73
C VAL A 178 10.28 -0.71 5.06
N LEU A 179 10.03 0.54 5.46
CA LEU A 179 11.04 1.57 5.71
C LEU A 179 11.67 1.45 7.12
N ASP A 180 12.91 1.93 7.27
CA ASP A 180 13.58 1.99 8.59
C ASP A 180 12.77 2.89 9.56
N SER A 181 12.56 2.39 10.78
CA SER A 181 11.97 3.11 11.94
C SER A 181 12.53 4.51 12.25
N LYS A 182 13.70 4.86 11.70
CA LYS A 182 14.27 6.20 11.74
C LYS A 182 13.46 7.19 10.91
N VAL A 183 12.87 6.78 9.79
CA VAL A 183 12.15 7.68 8.87
C VAL A 183 10.64 7.64 9.02
N THR A 184 10.07 6.50 9.42
CA THR A 184 8.63 6.29 9.65
C THR A 184 8.38 5.58 10.98
N ILE A 185 7.14 5.66 11.48
CA ILE A 185 6.67 4.89 12.62
C ILE A 185 5.30 4.33 12.26
N THR A 186 5.20 3.01 12.15
CA THR A 186 3.96 2.29 11.83
C THR A 186 3.44 1.53 13.06
N ASN A 187 2.29 0.87 12.92
CA ASN A 187 1.71 0.00 13.94
C ASN A 187 2.12 -1.48 13.82
N TRP A 188 2.94 -1.82 12.82
CA TRP A 188 3.51 -3.14 12.57
C TRP A 188 5.03 -3.13 12.77
N ASP A 189 5.67 -4.30 12.83
CA ASP A 189 7.12 -4.35 12.81
C ASP A 189 7.68 -3.84 11.48
N GLN A 190 8.82 -3.15 11.55
CA GLN A 190 9.35 -2.40 10.42
C GLN A 190 10.59 -3.07 9.84
N GLY A 191 10.71 -2.96 8.53
CA GLY A 191 11.89 -3.27 7.76
C GLY A 191 13.00 -2.22 7.93
N LYS A 192 13.92 -2.24 6.96
CA LYS A 192 15.13 -1.42 6.98
C LYS A 192 15.35 -0.66 5.67
N MET A 193 14.34 -0.60 4.80
CA MET A 193 14.47 0.11 3.53
C MET A 193 14.79 1.58 3.80
N GLU A 194 15.78 2.11 3.09
CA GLU A 194 15.94 3.55 3.03
C GLU A 194 14.82 4.17 2.21
N LEU A 195 14.26 5.29 2.68
CA LEU A 195 13.32 6.07 1.89
C LEU A 195 13.90 6.45 0.51
N SER A 196 15.20 6.71 0.42
CA SER A 196 15.86 7.03 -0.85
C SER A 196 15.74 5.90 -1.89
N THR A 197 15.81 4.64 -1.46
CA THR A 197 15.65 3.45 -2.30
C THR A 197 14.21 3.32 -2.79
N LEU A 198 13.22 3.50 -1.90
CA LEU A 198 11.80 3.51 -2.27
C LEU A 198 11.53 4.55 -3.37
N LEU A 199 11.95 5.80 -3.15
CA LEU A 199 11.70 6.90 -4.10
C LEU A 199 12.36 6.66 -5.45
N LYS A 200 13.62 6.18 -5.48
CA LYS A 200 14.31 5.81 -6.72
C LYS A 200 13.56 4.72 -7.48
N CYS A 201 13.02 3.73 -6.77
CA CYS A 201 12.27 2.64 -7.38
C CYS A 201 10.94 3.13 -7.96
N ILE A 202 10.14 3.86 -7.19
CA ILE A 202 8.89 4.47 -7.66
C ILE A 202 9.13 5.34 -8.90
N HIS A 203 10.12 6.22 -8.87
CA HIS A 203 10.49 7.08 -10.01
C HIS A 203 10.84 6.25 -11.25
N SER A 204 11.61 5.18 -11.09
CA SER A 204 11.97 4.27 -12.18
C SER A 204 10.74 3.54 -12.74
N LEU A 205 9.84 3.08 -11.87
CA LEU A 205 8.60 2.40 -12.28
C LEU A 205 7.69 3.32 -13.09
N ILE A 206 7.46 4.56 -12.62
CA ILE A 206 6.63 5.55 -13.31
C ILE A 206 7.22 5.89 -14.70
N LYS A 207 8.55 5.99 -14.82
CA LYS A 207 9.20 6.29 -16.11
C LYS A 207 9.13 5.16 -17.14
N ASN A 208 9.04 3.91 -16.70
CA ASN A 208 9.21 2.75 -17.58
C ASN A 208 7.93 1.93 -17.79
N LYS A 209 6.87 2.17 -17.00
CA LYS A 209 5.64 1.38 -17.02
C LYS A 209 4.40 2.28 -16.98
N ASN A 210 3.27 1.75 -17.46
CA ASN A 210 1.98 2.39 -17.30
C ASN A 210 1.48 2.16 -15.86
N VAL A 211 1.84 3.04 -14.93
CA VAL A 211 1.35 2.99 -13.55
C VAL A 211 -0.13 3.36 -13.53
N TYR A 212 -1.00 2.40 -13.25
CA TYR A 212 -2.44 2.61 -13.18
C TYR A 212 -2.80 3.55 -12.03
N GLY A 213 -2.30 3.25 -10.84
CA GLY A 213 -2.47 4.04 -9.62
C GLY A 213 -1.48 3.62 -8.55
N ILE A 214 -1.43 4.38 -7.47
CA ILE A 214 -0.58 4.11 -6.30
C ILE A 214 -1.41 4.22 -5.03
N ASP A 215 -1.25 3.27 -4.11
CA ASP A 215 -1.70 3.45 -2.73
C ASP A 215 -0.58 3.41 -1.70
N ILE A 216 -0.82 4.09 -0.57
CA ILE A 216 0.14 4.29 0.51
C ILE A 216 -0.57 4.10 1.85
N CYS A 217 -0.09 3.18 2.69
CA CYS A 217 -0.58 2.92 4.04
C CYS A 217 0.58 2.98 5.08
N GLY A 218 0.44 2.30 6.22
CA GLY A 218 1.47 2.24 7.25
C GLY A 218 1.54 3.47 8.18
N GLU A 219 0.42 4.12 8.47
CA GLU A 219 0.36 5.10 9.58
C GLU A 219 0.35 4.43 10.96
N LEU A 220 0.81 5.14 12.00
CA LEU A 220 0.56 4.76 13.39
C LEU A 220 -0.78 5.40 13.83
N PRO A 221 -1.84 4.61 14.12
CA PRO A 221 -3.10 5.14 14.64
C PRO A 221 -2.88 5.95 15.92
N VAL A 222 -3.56 7.09 16.03
CA VAL A 222 -3.45 8.00 17.17
C VAL A 222 -4.82 8.28 17.75
N TYR A 223 -5.05 7.87 19.00
CA TYR A 223 -6.29 8.19 19.70
C TYR A 223 -6.23 9.60 20.32
N PRO A 224 -7.37 10.27 20.56
CA PRO A 224 -7.40 11.62 21.13
C PRO A 224 -6.60 11.78 22.44
N SER A 225 -6.59 10.76 23.30
CA SER A 225 -5.85 10.74 24.56
C SER A 225 -4.32 10.68 24.38
N GLN A 226 -3.84 10.34 23.18
CA GLN A 226 -2.42 10.14 22.85
C GLN A 226 -1.81 11.32 22.09
N LEU A 227 -2.61 12.28 21.62
CA LEU A 227 -2.19 13.38 20.75
C LEU A 227 -1.04 14.23 21.34
N PHE A 228 -0.97 14.36 22.66
CA PHE A 228 0.04 15.18 23.33
C PHE A 228 1.29 14.40 23.76
N LEU A 229 1.31 13.09 23.54
CA LEU A 229 2.47 12.26 23.90
C LEU A 229 3.56 12.37 22.84
N ALA A 230 4.81 12.54 23.30
CA ALA A 230 5.98 12.74 22.41
C ALA A 230 6.14 11.63 21.36
N LYS A 231 5.80 10.38 21.70
CA LYS A 231 5.82 9.24 20.78
C LYS A 231 4.94 9.48 19.55
N TYR A 232 3.69 9.90 19.76
CA TYR A 232 2.69 10.03 18.70
C TYR A 232 2.89 11.32 17.91
N THR A 233 3.23 12.42 18.56
CA THR A 233 3.60 13.67 17.85
C THR A 233 4.83 13.48 16.97
N ASN A 234 5.81 12.67 17.40
CA ASN A 234 6.96 12.30 16.58
C ASN A 234 6.58 11.39 15.41
N ALA A 235 5.68 10.41 15.63
CA ALA A 235 5.17 9.54 14.56
C ALA A 235 4.46 10.33 13.47
N ILE A 236 3.51 11.20 13.83
CA ILE A 236 2.78 12.08 12.89
C ILE A 236 3.77 12.90 12.05
N LYS A 237 4.77 13.55 12.68
CA LYS A 237 5.77 14.36 11.98
C LYS A 237 6.65 13.54 11.03
N LYS A 238 7.10 12.36 11.45
CA LYS A 238 7.93 11.48 10.63
C LYS A 238 7.15 10.95 9.44
N ASN A 239 5.94 10.46 9.66
CA ASN A 239 5.10 9.91 8.62
C ASN A 239 4.66 10.99 7.63
N GLU A 240 4.27 12.18 8.09
CA GLU A 240 3.95 13.31 7.19
C GLU A 240 5.14 13.68 6.31
N LYS A 241 6.34 13.74 6.89
CA LYS A 241 7.56 14.00 6.11
C LYS A 241 7.79 12.93 5.04
N ALA A 242 7.64 11.65 5.39
CA ALA A 242 7.81 10.55 4.45
C ALA A 242 6.74 10.59 3.33
N ASN A 243 5.47 10.78 3.69
CA ASN A 243 4.35 10.90 2.75
C ASN A 243 4.56 12.06 1.77
N LEU A 244 4.99 13.23 2.25
CA LEU A 244 5.33 14.37 1.40
C LEU A 244 6.48 14.06 0.43
N GLN A 245 7.51 13.33 0.88
CA GLN A 245 8.62 12.95 0.01
C GLN A 245 8.19 11.94 -1.07
N ILE A 246 7.34 10.97 -0.71
CA ILE A 246 6.73 10.02 -1.66
C ILE A 246 5.88 10.78 -2.68
N LEU A 247 4.95 11.61 -2.22
CA LEU A 247 4.04 12.38 -3.07
C LEU A 247 4.80 13.30 -4.03
N ASN A 248 5.80 14.04 -3.52
CA ASN A 248 6.62 14.91 -4.36
C ASN A 248 7.47 14.10 -5.35
N SER A 249 7.95 12.91 -5.00
CA SER A 249 8.66 12.06 -5.96
C SER A 249 7.75 11.64 -7.12
N ILE A 250 6.48 11.32 -6.83
CA ILE A 250 5.50 10.96 -7.85
C ILE A 250 5.20 12.15 -8.77
N TYR A 251 4.94 13.33 -8.21
CA TYR A 251 4.61 14.52 -9.02
C TYR A 251 5.79 15.11 -9.81
N ASN A 252 7.02 14.83 -9.40
CA ASN A 252 8.22 15.28 -10.11
C ASN A 252 8.74 14.27 -11.15
N THR A 253 7.98 13.21 -11.44
CA THR A 253 8.29 12.25 -12.50
C THR A 253 7.61 12.64 -13.80
#